data_AF-A0A142Y098-F1
#
_entry.id   AF-A0A142Y098-F1
#
_cell.length_a   1.000
_cell.length_b   1.000
_cell.length_c   1.000
_cell.angle_alpha   90.00
_cell.angle_beta   90.00
_cell.angle_gamma   90.00
#
_symmetry.space_group_name_H-M   'P 1'
#
loop_
_entity.id
_entity.type
_entity.pdbx_description
1 polymer ?
#
loop_
_entity_poly.entity_id
_entity_poly.type
_entity_poly.pdbx_seq_one_letter_code
_entity_poly.pdbx_strand_id
1 'polypeptide(L)'
;MIHYVWFSGRLPSVLAVLVLLHGITGCRLIRHFPPPSRTVAWPSEGLDSERSSSFLRIARDLSQANDSRSVDYYFQAAALSWSALSEHPSLACPQHPAWGIYQASLEGLLVDAARFHRLDSSGQLQIYQPLGLVCIPVTSSSLDWPVEQVTDMQVPDKTRRKKLKRTFAKSGLGVPIVALRTKPYGSEDNPVERFIPDRVPLAATAVLRADSEMPSGFAIELVNPSRVNAIQVENSWIPIAKDLSSPLEFQLQNKPTNPLAGFLLPGSGVEDDGLRMSEPYQPGKVPVVFIHGLMSEPVTWMDMLNQLRTLDWFNERYQVWGFSYATGSPFVTSAMRLRNHCREALSTLDPLSEDPALQEMVLIGHSMGGLLSKLQISASGDDVWNSVSKVPLDHIRVPNHVREELRERMVFEPQPYVRRVIYIATPHQGSSFASRGVGRIASSLVQPDEQYQSLHRRLVSDNPNTFFGTFRKRIPTSVDLLEPNDATLKAIYSLPVSPHVRQHTIFGTGDGPWTLGMNDGVVSVASACHPCAVSEAQVDGCHTKILQHEATIAEVIRLLIVHLQESVLESGDGLQTRDIKGVEIQNSP
;
A
#
# COMPACT_ATOMS: atom_id res chain seq x y z
N MET A 1 5.65 -22.88 -59.22
CA MET A 1 5.25 -24.29 -59.42
C MET A 1 4.03 -24.52 -58.52
N ILE A 2 2.82 -24.69 -59.08
CA ILE A 2 1.62 -25.33 -58.46
C ILE A 2 1.01 -24.58 -57.23
N HIS A 3 -0.24 -24.07 -57.19
CA HIS A 3 -1.35 -24.05 -58.16
C HIS A 3 -2.22 -22.77 -58.02
N TYR A 4 -2.82 -22.31 -59.13
CA TYR A 4 -3.89 -21.30 -59.22
C TYR A 4 -5.28 -21.96 -59.21
N VAL A 5 -6.32 -21.27 -58.69
CA VAL A 5 -7.71 -21.28 -59.23
C VAL A 5 -8.33 -19.87 -59.06
N TRP A 6 -9.16 -19.43 -60.02
CA TRP A 6 -9.85 -18.12 -60.08
C TRP A 6 -11.26 -18.30 -60.71
N PHE A 7 -12.16 -17.31 -60.56
CA PHE A 7 -13.52 -17.18 -61.17
C PHE A 7 -14.59 -18.20 -60.68
N SER A 8 -15.91 -17.94 -60.62
CA SER A 8 -16.80 -16.80 -61.00
C SER A 8 -18.07 -16.79 -60.08
N GLY A 9 -19.05 -15.87 -60.11
CA GLY A 9 -19.25 -14.60 -60.83
C GLY A 9 -20.75 -14.18 -60.98
N ARG A 10 -21.00 -12.88 -61.22
CA ARG A 10 -22.28 -12.18 -61.59
C ARG A 10 -23.37 -11.91 -60.51
N LEU A 11 -23.73 -10.62 -60.41
CA LEU A 11 -24.99 -10.01 -59.90
C LEU A 11 -26.21 -10.32 -60.83
N PRO A 12 -27.48 -9.89 -60.55
CA PRO A 12 -28.00 -9.04 -59.45
C PRO A 12 -29.30 -9.54 -58.74
N SER A 13 -29.66 -8.97 -57.58
CA SER A 13 -31.03 -8.41 -57.33
C SER A 13 -31.16 -7.70 -55.98
N VAL A 14 -31.92 -6.61 -56.02
CA VAL A 14 -32.25 -5.62 -54.97
C VAL A 14 -32.93 -6.23 -53.72
N LEU A 15 -32.40 -5.98 -52.52
CA LEU A 15 -33.19 -5.61 -51.32
C LEU A 15 -32.33 -5.11 -50.14
N ALA A 16 -32.96 -4.38 -49.21
CA ALA A 16 -32.52 -4.03 -47.84
C ALA A 16 -31.30 -3.10 -47.67
N VAL A 17 -31.61 -1.81 -47.57
CA VAL A 17 -30.81 -0.75 -46.95
C VAL A 17 -30.68 -0.96 -45.42
N LEU A 18 -29.64 -0.35 -44.81
CA LEU A 18 -29.26 -0.32 -43.38
C LEU A 18 -28.47 -1.53 -42.84
N VAL A 19 -27.16 -1.32 -42.60
CA VAL A 19 -26.42 -1.65 -41.36
C VAL A 19 -24.96 -1.17 -41.47
N LEU A 20 -24.36 -0.77 -40.34
CA LEU A 20 -22.92 -0.45 -40.12
C LEU A 20 -22.30 0.80 -40.77
N LEU A 21 -22.65 1.96 -40.21
CA LEU A 21 -21.68 3.02 -39.92
C LEU A 21 -21.85 3.43 -38.44
N HIS A 22 -21.10 2.78 -37.54
CA HIS A 22 -20.98 3.14 -36.12
C HIS A 22 -19.53 2.89 -35.66
N GLY A 23 -18.66 3.83 -35.98
CA GLY A 23 -17.35 4.01 -35.38
C GLY A 23 -17.13 5.52 -35.27
N ILE A 24 -16.59 5.99 -34.14
CA ILE A 24 -16.53 7.40 -33.68
C ILE A 24 -17.78 7.84 -32.89
N THR A 25 -17.83 7.42 -31.62
CA THR A 25 -18.06 8.24 -30.40
C THR A 25 -18.17 7.27 -29.22
N GLY A 26 -17.38 7.48 -28.16
CA GLY A 26 -17.30 6.58 -27.00
C GLY A 26 -18.47 6.70 -26.02
N CYS A 27 -19.71 6.57 -26.50
CA CYS A 27 -20.87 6.46 -25.61
C CYS A 27 -20.84 5.12 -24.88
N ARG A 28 -20.30 5.11 -23.65
CA ARG A 28 -20.56 4.03 -22.69
C ARG A 28 -22.07 3.93 -22.50
N LEU A 29 -22.64 2.76 -22.77
CA LEU A 29 -24.07 2.49 -22.61
C LEU A 29 -24.48 2.71 -21.15
N ILE A 30 -25.27 3.76 -20.90
CA ILE A 30 -25.97 3.95 -19.62
C ILE A 30 -26.87 2.73 -19.43
N ARG A 31 -26.56 1.88 -18.45
CA ARG A 31 -27.48 0.82 -18.02
C ARG A 31 -28.65 1.47 -17.29
N HIS A 32 -29.73 1.73 -18.01
CA HIS A 32 -31.01 2.03 -17.38
C HIS A 32 -31.57 0.76 -16.74
N PHE A 33 -31.60 0.72 -15.41
CA PHE A 33 -32.33 -0.31 -14.70
C PHE A 33 -33.85 -0.08 -14.85
N PRO A 34 -34.66 -1.15 -14.98
CA PRO A 34 -36.09 -1.00 -15.16
C PRO A 34 -36.75 -0.46 -13.87
N PRO A 35 -37.73 0.45 -13.96
CA PRO A 35 -38.45 0.95 -12.80
C PRO A 35 -39.25 -0.18 -12.12
N PRO A 36 -39.43 -0.13 -10.78
CA PRO A 36 -40.04 -1.22 -10.02
C PRO A 36 -41.54 -1.39 -10.31
N SER A 37 -42.02 -2.64 -10.27
CA SER A 37 -43.35 -3.04 -10.75
C SER A 37 -44.51 -2.85 -9.75
N ARG A 38 -44.24 -2.39 -8.53
CA ARG A 38 -45.25 -2.02 -7.51
C ARG A 38 -44.77 -0.81 -6.72
N THR A 39 -45.69 0.08 -6.36
CA THR A 39 -45.43 1.25 -5.51
C THR A 39 -45.83 0.97 -4.06
N VAL A 40 -44.91 1.14 -3.11
CA VAL A 40 -45.27 1.37 -1.70
C VAL A 40 -45.56 2.87 -1.55
N ALA A 41 -46.57 3.26 -0.77
CA ALA A 41 -46.87 4.68 -0.58
C ALA A 41 -45.71 5.36 0.18
N TRP A 42 -45.35 6.58 -0.22
CA TRP A 42 -44.37 7.40 0.50
C TRP A 42 -45.06 8.08 1.70
N PRO A 43 -44.45 8.08 2.90
CA PRO A 43 -44.92 8.87 4.05
C PRO A 43 -45.10 10.35 3.69
N SER A 44 -46.36 10.82 3.72
CA SER A 44 -46.74 12.20 3.33
C SER A 44 -47.14 13.10 4.51
N GLU A 45 -47.42 12.52 5.68
CA GLU A 45 -47.88 13.24 6.88
C GLU A 45 -46.84 13.14 8.01
N GLY A 46 -46.92 14.08 8.96
CA GLY A 46 -46.02 14.17 10.12
C GLY A 46 -44.81 15.09 9.92
N LEU A 47 -44.07 15.33 11.00
CA LEU A 47 -42.83 16.10 11.02
C LEU A 47 -41.68 15.33 10.33
N ASP A 48 -40.64 16.04 9.86
CA ASP A 48 -39.51 15.44 9.13
C ASP A 48 -38.78 14.35 9.93
N SER A 49 -38.75 14.45 11.26
CA SER A 49 -38.27 13.43 12.19
C SER A 49 -39.13 12.15 12.21
N GLU A 50 -40.45 12.28 12.05
CA GLU A 50 -41.41 11.17 12.00
C GLU A 50 -41.40 10.52 10.61
N ARG A 51 -41.33 11.35 9.56
CA ARG A 51 -41.23 10.92 8.16
C ARG A 51 -39.92 10.15 7.93
N SER A 52 -38.76 10.70 8.33
CA SER A 52 -37.45 10.02 8.21
C SER A 52 -37.42 8.68 8.96
N SER A 53 -37.96 8.62 10.18
CA SER A 53 -38.14 7.36 10.93
C SER A 53 -38.99 6.34 10.18
N SER A 54 -40.08 6.80 9.53
CA SER A 54 -40.99 5.94 8.77
C SER A 54 -40.36 5.44 7.47
N PHE A 55 -39.65 6.29 6.73
CA PHE A 55 -38.86 5.90 5.56
C PHE A 55 -37.78 4.88 5.93
N LEU A 56 -37.04 5.08 7.03
CA LEU A 56 -36.00 4.14 7.49
C LEU A 56 -36.57 2.76 7.83
N ARG A 57 -37.75 2.69 8.45
CA ARG A 57 -38.43 1.40 8.71
C ARG A 57 -38.78 0.69 7.40
N ILE A 58 -39.43 1.38 6.48
CA ILE A 58 -39.82 0.81 5.18
C ILE A 58 -38.59 0.38 4.37
N ALA A 59 -37.51 1.17 4.40
CA ALA A 59 -36.25 0.84 3.73
C ALA A 59 -35.65 -0.47 4.25
N ARG A 60 -35.67 -0.69 5.58
CA ARG A 60 -35.22 -1.94 6.22
C ARG A 60 -36.10 -3.14 5.83
N ASP A 61 -37.42 -2.97 5.82
CA ASP A 61 -38.36 -4.03 5.44
C ASP A 61 -38.15 -4.45 3.97
N LEU A 62 -37.99 -3.46 3.07
CA LEU A 62 -37.64 -3.69 1.65
C LEU A 62 -36.25 -4.34 1.49
N SER A 63 -35.27 -3.90 2.29
CA SER A 63 -33.90 -4.40 2.28
C SER A 63 -33.83 -5.87 2.66
N GLN A 64 -34.60 -6.29 3.68
CA GLN A 64 -34.78 -7.68 4.10
C GLN A 64 -35.54 -8.51 3.06
N ALA A 65 -36.54 -7.91 2.39
CA ALA A 65 -37.24 -8.53 1.26
C ALA A 65 -36.41 -8.61 -0.04
N ASN A 66 -35.14 -8.18 -0.01
CA ASN A 66 -34.23 -8.09 -1.15
C ASN A 66 -34.80 -7.27 -2.33
N ASP A 67 -35.50 -6.18 -2.00
CA ASP A 67 -36.14 -5.29 -2.96
C ASP A 67 -35.29 -4.04 -3.21
N SER A 68 -34.95 -3.78 -4.47
CA SER A 68 -34.08 -2.66 -4.88
C SER A 68 -34.64 -1.26 -4.56
N ARG A 69 -35.93 -1.15 -4.23
CA ARG A 69 -36.54 0.11 -3.75
C ARG A 69 -36.01 0.55 -2.40
N SER A 70 -35.46 -0.36 -1.59
CA SER A 70 -34.78 -0.05 -0.32
C SER A 70 -33.85 1.15 -0.41
N VAL A 71 -33.04 1.22 -1.47
CA VAL A 71 -32.14 2.34 -1.81
C VAL A 71 -32.86 3.68 -1.86
N ASP A 72 -34.03 3.72 -2.49
CA ASP A 72 -34.82 4.95 -2.66
C ASP A 72 -35.37 5.45 -1.32
N TYR A 73 -35.84 4.53 -0.46
CA TYR A 73 -36.37 4.87 0.86
C TYR A 73 -35.27 5.21 1.87
N TYR A 74 -34.10 4.56 1.77
CA TYR A 74 -32.91 4.94 2.55
C TYR A 74 -32.44 6.36 2.18
N PHE A 75 -32.43 6.72 0.90
CA PHE A 75 -32.10 8.08 0.48
C PHE A 75 -33.07 9.11 1.05
N GLN A 76 -34.38 8.88 0.99
CA GLN A 76 -35.38 9.80 1.57
C GLN A 76 -35.25 9.94 3.09
N ALA A 77 -34.99 8.83 3.80
CA ALA A 77 -34.73 8.88 5.24
C ALA A 77 -33.46 9.68 5.56
N ALA A 78 -32.38 9.50 4.78
CA ALA A 78 -31.13 10.25 4.94
C ALA A 78 -31.30 11.73 4.62
N ALA A 79 -32.00 12.10 3.55
CA ALA A 79 -32.21 13.49 3.13
C ALA A 79 -33.05 14.31 4.14
N LEU A 80 -34.19 13.75 4.59
CA LEU A 80 -35.02 14.37 5.63
C LEU A 80 -34.27 14.50 6.96
N SER A 81 -33.52 13.47 7.34
CA SER A 81 -32.74 13.50 8.58
C SER A 81 -31.51 14.41 8.49
N TRP A 82 -30.92 14.58 7.30
CA TRP A 82 -29.86 15.56 7.06
C TRP A 82 -30.36 16.99 7.23
N SER A 83 -31.52 17.32 6.66
CA SER A 83 -32.12 18.67 6.76
C SER A 83 -32.26 19.11 8.23
N ALA A 84 -32.78 18.22 9.08
CA ALA A 84 -32.88 18.47 10.52
C ALA A 84 -31.52 18.58 11.25
N LEU A 85 -30.47 17.90 10.76
CA LEU A 85 -29.11 18.04 11.29
C LEU A 85 -28.43 19.34 10.82
N SER A 86 -28.72 19.82 9.60
CA SER A 86 -28.18 21.09 9.10
C SER A 86 -28.84 22.30 9.76
N GLU A 87 -30.16 22.29 9.94
CA GLU A 87 -30.88 23.37 10.63
C GLU A 87 -30.47 23.48 12.10
N HIS A 88 -30.15 22.35 12.75
CA HIS A 88 -29.75 22.28 14.15
C HIS A 88 -28.48 21.44 14.34
N PRO A 89 -27.28 21.97 14.04
CA PRO A 89 -26.01 21.23 14.12
C PRO A 89 -25.70 20.62 15.50
N SER A 90 -26.26 21.18 16.58
CA SER A 90 -26.18 20.61 17.93
C SER A 90 -26.81 19.22 18.07
N LEU A 91 -27.66 18.81 17.12
CA LEU A 91 -28.28 17.48 17.06
C LEU A 91 -27.36 16.42 16.47
N ALA A 92 -26.19 16.79 15.91
CA ALA A 92 -25.24 15.88 15.28
C ALA A 92 -24.35 15.13 16.30
N CYS A 93 -24.95 14.62 17.38
CA CYS A 93 -24.30 13.85 18.43
C CYS A 93 -24.85 12.41 18.50
N PRO A 94 -24.05 11.40 18.87
CA PRO A 94 -24.47 9.99 18.92
C PRO A 94 -25.71 9.69 19.79
N GLN A 95 -26.05 10.59 20.71
CA GLN A 95 -27.19 10.44 21.63
C GLN A 95 -28.53 10.89 21.01
N HIS A 96 -28.53 11.63 19.90
CA HIS A 96 -29.75 12.22 19.35
C HIS A 96 -30.40 11.33 18.27
N PRO A 97 -31.73 11.11 18.30
CA PRO A 97 -32.40 10.25 17.32
C PRO A 97 -32.15 10.63 15.85
N ALA A 98 -32.13 11.92 15.51
CA ALA A 98 -31.87 12.37 14.13
C ALA A 98 -30.46 11.99 13.64
N TRP A 99 -29.44 12.01 14.50
CA TRP A 99 -28.11 11.50 14.12
C TRP A 99 -28.17 9.99 13.87
N GLY A 100 -28.85 9.23 14.74
CA GLY A 100 -28.99 7.78 14.58
C GLY A 100 -29.77 7.38 13.33
N ILE A 101 -30.83 8.11 12.99
CA ILE A 101 -31.63 7.90 11.76
C ILE A 101 -30.79 8.23 10.54
N TYR A 102 -30.12 9.39 10.50
CA TYR A 102 -29.24 9.79 9.40
C TYR A 102 -28.17 8.73 9.13
N GLN A 103 -27.41 8.33 10.17
CA GLN A 103 -26.34 7.35 10.03
C GLN A 103 -26.84 5.99 9.55
N ALA A 104 -27.92 5.47 10.16
CA ALA A 104 -28.49 4.19 9.75
C ALA A 104 -29.09 4.23 8.33
N SER A 105 -29.60 5.38 7.89
CA SER A 105 -30.16 5.58 6.56
C SER A 105 -29.08 5.68 5.50
N LEU A 106 -27.99 6.42 5.77
CA LEU A 106 -26.85 6.51 4.86
C LEU A 106 -26.05 5.20 4.79
N GLU A 107 -25.93 4.46 5.90
CA GLU A 107 -25.28 3.14 5.91
C GLU A 107 -26.10 2.15 5.07
N GLY A 108 -27.42 2.10 5.27
CA GLY A 108 -28.33 1.29 4.46
C GLY A 108 -28.34 1.68 2.98
N LEU A 109 -28.31 2.99 2.69
CA LEU A 109 -28.26 3.52 1.33
C LEU A 109 -27.04 2.98 0.58
N LEU A 110 -25.85 3.08 1.17
CA LEU A 110 -24.60 2.69 0.54
C LEU A 110 -24.48 1.17 0.38
N VAL A 111 -24.88 0.40 1.40
CA VAL A 111 -24.93 -1.07 1.34
C VAL A 111 -25.86 -1.54 0.23
N ASP A 112 -27.09 -1.01 0.17
CA ASP A 112 -28.06 -1.48 -0.81
C ASP A 112 -27.79 -0.92 -2.22
N ALA A 113 -27.22 0.29 -2.33
CA ALA A 113 -26.74 0.81 -3.60
C ALA A 113 -25.66 -0.10 -4.21
N ALA A 114 -24.70 -0.56 -3.42
CA ALA A 114 -23.69 -1.52 -3.85
C ALA A 114 -24.32 -2.88 -4.22
N ARG A 115 -25.20 -3.42 -3.34
CA ARG A 115 -25.90 -4.70 -3.53
C ARG A 115 -26.76 -4.75 -4.79
N PHE A 116 -27.43 -3.66 -5.13
CA PHE A 116 -28.32 -3.55 -6.30
C PHE A 116 -27.67 -2.83 -7.50
N HIS A 117 -26.35 -2.59 -7.46
CA HIS A 117 -25.57 -1.95 -8.53
C HIS A 117 -26.12 -0.58 -8.99
N ARG A 118 -26.55 0.25 -8.04
CA ARG A 118 -27.19 1.56 -8.28
C ARG A 118 -26.19 2.72 -8.49
N LEU A 119 -24.89 2.45 -8.36
CA LEU A 119 -23.83 3.35 -8.82
C LEU A 119 -23.58 3.09 -10.31
N ASP A 120 -23.70 4.12 -11.14
CA ASP A 120 -23.46 4.01 -12.57
C ASP A 120 -21.98 4.19 -12.96
N SER A 121 -21.68 4.01 -14.25
CA SER A 121 -20.31 4.09 -14.78
C SER A 121 -19.69 5.50 -14.79
N SER A 122 -20.43 6.51 -14.34
CA SER A 122 -19.96 7.88 -14.08
C SER A 122 -19.81 8.18 -12.59
N GLY A 123 -20.00 7.19 -11.72
CA GLY A 123 -19.91 7.33 -10.27
C GLY A 123 -21.14 7.95 -9.62
N GLN A 124 -22.26 8.08 -10.35
CA GLN A 124 -23.48 8.68 -9.80
C GLN A 124 -24.42 7.62 -9.24
N LEU A 125 -25.02 7.91 -8.09
CA LEU A 125 -26.00 7.06 -7.43
C LEU A 125 -27.40 7.33 -7.99
N GLN A 126 -27.99 6.34 -8.64
CA GLN A 126 -29.32 6.41 -9.24
C GLN A 126 -30.40 6.21 -8.17
N ILE A 127 -31.37 7.12 -8.07
CA ILE A 127 -32.51 7.12 -7.12
C ILE A 127 -33.84 7.28 -7.88
N TYR A 128 -34.79 6.36 -7.69
CA TYR A 128 -36.14 6.46 -8.24
C TYR A 128 -37.08 7.17 -7.26
N GLN A 129 -37.48 8.37 -7.62
CA GLN A 129 -38.51 9.14 -6.92
C GLN A 129 -39.87 9.02 -7.66
N PRO A 130 -41.01 9.37 -7.05
CA PRO A 130 -42.32 9.29 -7.69
C PRO A 130 -42.43 10.13 -8.98
N LEU A 131 -41.60 11.18 -9.11
CA LEU A 131 -41.55 12.07 -10.27
C LEU A 131 -40.55 11.60 -11.36
N GLY A 132 -39.67 10.64 -11.07
CA GLY A 132 -38.68 10.15 -12.03
C GLY A 132 -37.37 9.65 -11.40
N LEU A 133 -36.43 9.28 -12.27
CA LEU A 133 -35.05 8.97 -11.89
C LEU A 133 -34.27 10.27 -11.63
N VAL A 134 -33.58 10.31 -10.50
CA VAL A 134 -32.63 11.36 -10.09
C VAL A 134 -31.26 10.71 -9.89
N CYS A 135 -30.20 11.36 -10.38
CA CYS A 135 -28.83 10.93 -10.11
C CYS A 135 -28.20 11.82 -9.04
N ILE A 136 -27.65 11.21 -7.98
CA ILE A 136 -26.93 11.87 -6.91
C ILE A 136 -25.43 11.75 -7.23
N PRO A 137 -24.71 12.86 -7.49
CA PRO A 137 -23.29 12.80 -7.76
C PRO A 137 -22.49 12.42 -6.52
N VAL A 138 -21.40 11.68 -6.72
CA VAL A 138 -20.36 11.45 -5.71
C VAL A 138 -19.24 12.46 -5.98
N THR A 139 -18.81 13.17 -4.94
CA THR A 139 -17.87 14.30 -5.03
C THR A 139 -16.77 14.15 -3.97
N SER A 140 -15.62 14.80 -4.17
CA SER A 140 -14.63 14.95 -3.10
C SER A 140 -13.75 16.18 -3.32
N SER A 141 -13.40 16.84 -2.22
CA SER A 141 -12.41 17.92 -2.14
C SER A 141 -11.16 17.53 -1.34
N SER A 142 -11.13 16.33 -0.73
CA SER A 142 -10.13 15.95 0.29
C SER A 142 -9.50 14.58 0.11
N LEU A 143 -10.02 13.73 -0.79
CA LEU A 143 -9.31 12.53 -1.23
C LEU A 143 -8.02 12.93 -1.96
N ASP A 144 -6.97 12.12 -1.81
CA ASP A 144 -5.71 12.32 -2.53
C ASP A 144 -5.81 11.91 -4.02
N TRP A 145 -6.94 11.34 -4.42
CA TRP A 145 -7.27 10.89 -5.77
C TRP A 145 -8.49 11.65 -6.31
N PRO A 146 -8.56 11.92 -7.63
CA PRO A 146 -9.79 12.37 -8.28
C PRO A 146 -10.93 11.36 -8.02
N VAL A 147 -12.12 11.85 -7.71
CA VAL A 147 -13.26 11.02 -7.30
C VAL A 147 -13.71 10.07 -8.41
N GLU A 148 -13.45 10.44 -9.67
CA GLU A 148 -13.71 9.64 -10.88
C GLU A 148 -12.87 8.36 -10.95
N GLN A 149 -11.80 8.25 -10.16
CA GLN A 149 -11.00 7.02 -10.02
C GLN A 149 -11.52 6.10 -8.91
N VAL A 150 -12.49 6.53 -8.09
CA VAL A 150 -13.16 5.67 -7.12
C VAL A 150 -14.22 4.83 -7.84
N THR A 151 -13.88 3.57 -8.05
CA THR A 151 -14.70 2.65 -8.87
C THR A 151 -15.65 1.74 -8.08
N ASP A 152 -15.50 1.68 -6.76
CA ASP A 152 -16.37 0.94 -5.86
C ASP A 152 -16.29 1.55 -4.45
N MET A 153 -17.35 1.39 -3.65
CA MET A 153 -17.49 1.94 -2.31
C MET A 153 -18.14 0.91 -1.40
N GLN A 154 -17.41 0.43 -0.40
CA GLN A 154 -17.88 -0.64 0.49
C GLN A 154 -17.96 -0.16 1.94
N VAL A 155 -19.13 -0.29 2.55
CA VAL A 155 -19.28 -0.16 4.01
C VAL A 155 -18.58 -1.37 4.66
N PRO A 156 -17.68 -1.19 5.66
CA PRO A 156 -16.97 -2.29 6.28
C PRO A 156 -17.92 -3.27 6.99
N ASP A 157 -17.79 -4.56 6.69
CA ASP A 157 -18.53 -5.62 7.39
C ASP A 157 -18.03 -5.76 8.84
N LYS A 158 -18.80 -5.20 9.77
CA LYS A 158 -18.56 -5.22 11.21
C LYS A 158 -18.58 -6.64 11.81
N THR A 159 -19.13 -7.63 11.11
CA THR A 159 -19.19 -9.04 11.55
C THR A 159 -17.96 -9.85 11.11
N ARG A 160 -17.20 -9.36 10.11
CA ARG A 160 -16.06 -10.08 9.55
C ARG A 160 -14.91 -10.17 10.54
N ARG A 161 -14.27 -11.35 10.63
CA ARG A 161 -13.11 -11.57 11.49
C ARG A 161 -11.93 -10.69 11.04
N LYS A 162 -11.55 -9.76 11.91
CA LYS A 162 -10.39 -8.86 11.77
C LYS A 162 -9.06 -9.62 11.80
N LYS A 163 -8.09 -9.15 11.02
CA LYS A 163 -6.71 -9.65 10.92
C LYS A 163 -5.70 -8.74 11.64
N LEU A 164 -5.96 -7.44 11.72
CA LEU A 164 -5.15 -6.48 12.49
C LEU A 164 -5.36 -6.69 13.99
N LYS A 165 -4.33 -6.42 14.80
CA LYS A 165 -4.42 -6.48 16.27
C LYS A 165 -5.26 -5.35 16.87
N ARG A 166 -5.27 -4.18 16.22
CA ARG A 166 -5.93 -2.94 16.68
C ARG A 166 -6.84 -2.39 15.60
N THR A 167 -7.96 -1.79 16.00
CA THR A 167 -8.85 -1.02 15.12
C THR A 167 -8.85 0.44 15.57
N PHE A 168 -8.59 1.34 14.64
CA PHE A 168 -8.65 2.79 14.85
C PHE A 168 -9.87 3.35 14.11
N ALA A 169 -11.01 3.34 14.80
CA ALA A 169 -12.26 3.88 14.33
C ALA A 169 -12.87 4.81 15.39
N LYS A 170 -13.57 5.86 14.95
CA LYS A 170 -14.18 6.88 15.81
C LYS A 170 -15.56 7.26 15.27
N SER A 171 -16.54 7.37 16.16
CA SER A 171 -17.87 7.88 15.82
C SER A 171 -17.83 9.38 15.54
N GLY A 172 -18.64 9.81 14.58
CA GLY A 172 -18.84 11.21 14.17
C GLY A 172 -19.91 11.27 13.07
N LEU A 173 -19.99 12.36 12.32
CA LEU A 173 -20.94 12.52 11.22
C LEU A 173 -20.49 11.76 9.96
N GLY A 174 -21.43 11.10 9.27
CA GLY A 174 -21.17 10.34 8.04
C GLY A 174 -20.78 8.89 8.28
N VAL A 175 -20.75 8.10 7.20
CA VAL A 175 -20.51 6.65 7.23
C VAL A 175 -19.10 6.35 6.74
N PRO A 176 -18.22 5.72 7.56
CA PRO A 176 -16.93 5.25 7.09
C PRO A 176 -17.10 4.15 6.03
N ILE A 177 -16.37 4.29 4.93
CA ILE A 177 -16.32 3.34 3.82
C ILE A 177 -14.87 3.02 3.44
N VAL A 178 -14.69 1.89 2.77
CA VAL A 178 -13.51 1.61 1.95
C VAL A 178 -13.84 2.01 0.51
N ALA A 179 -13.25 3.11 0.04
CA ALA A 179 -13.30 3.49 -1.36
C ALA A 179 -12.23 2.72 -2.14
N LEU A 180 -12.57 2.09 -3.26
CA LEU A 180 -11.63 1.32 -4.07
C LEU A 180 -11.26 2.08 -5.34
N ARG A 181 -10.03 2.60 -5.33
CA ARG A 181 -9.38 3.13 -6.53
C ARG A 181 -8.87 1.97 -7.38
N THR A 182 -9.19 1.97 -8.67
CA THR A 182 -8.59 1.03 -9.65
C THR A 182 -7.77 1.79 -10.69
N LYS A 183 -6.81 1.13 -11.33
CA LYS A 183 -5.98 1.73 -12.38
C LYS A 183 -6.86 2.27 -13.53
N PRO A 184 -6.77 3.57 -13.88
CA PRO A 184 -7.57 4.15 -14.94
C PRO A 184 -7.30 3.50 -16.30
N TYR A 185 -8.37 3.31 -17.08
CA TYR A 185 -8.24 2.83 -18.45
C TYR A 185 -7.48 3.84 -19.31
N GLY A 186 -6.49 3.38 -20.08
CA GLY A 186 -5.64 4.23 -20.92
C GLY A 186 -4.50 4.94 -20.18
N SER A 187 -4.28 4.66 -18.88
CA SER A 187 -3.14 5.21 -18.13
C SER A 187 -1.84 4.40 -18.29
N GLU A 188 -1.71 3.63 -19.38
CA GLU A 188 -0.54 2.78 -19.66
C GLU A 188 0.73 3.62 -19.93
N ASP A 189 0.56 4.79 -20.56
CA ASP A 189 1.63 5.74 -20.85
C ASP A 189 1.97 6.67 -19.66
N ASN A 190 1.26 6.59 -18.53
CA ASN A 190 1.58 7.39 -17.34
C ASN A 190 2.66 6.67 -16.50
N PRO A 191 3.91 7.16 -16.45
CA PRO A 191 5.00 6.46 -15.75
C PRO A 191 4.78 6.40 -14.23
N VAL A 192 4.00 7.33 -13.65
CA VAL A 192 3.67 7.34 -12.21
C VAL A 192 2.84 6.12 -11.82
N GLU A 193 1.97 5.63 -12.71
CA GLU A 193 1.10 4.47 -12.44
C GLU A 193 1.88 3.18 -12.24
N ARG A 194 3.13 3.09 -12.72
CA ARG A 194 4.01 1.94 -12.45
C ARG A 194 4.30 1.76 -10.95
N PHE A 195 4.21 2.84 -10.18
CA PHE A 195 4.46 2.84 -8.74
C PHE A 195 3.18 2.73 -7.91
N ILE A 196 1.99 2.62 -8.52
CA ILE A 196 0.72 2.49 -7.80
C ILE A 196 0.15 1.08 -8.01
N PRO A 197 -0.33 0.39 -6.95
CA PRO A 197 -1.06 -0.87 -7.13
C PRO A 197 -2.33 -0.72 -7.98
N ASP A 198 -2.64 -1.72 -8.80
CA ASP A 198 -3.85 -1.73 -9.66
C ASP A 198 -5.17 -1.57 -8.89
N ARG A 199 -5.17 -1.92 -7.60
CA ARG A 199 -6.28 -1.70 -6.66
C ARG A 199 -5.75 -1.12 -5.35
N VAL A 200 -6.18 0.08 -5.00
CA VAL A 200 -5.82 0.76 -3.75
C VAL A 200 -7.09 0.98 -2.92
N PRO A 201 -7.23 0.33 -1.74
CA PRO A 201 -8.29 0.65 -0.80
C PRO A 201 -7.94 1.92 -0.02
N LEU A 202 -8.86 2.88 0.00
CA LEU A 202 -8.72 4.19 0.63
C LEU A 202 -9.70 4.30 1.79
N ALA A 203 -9.29 4.97 2.87
CA ALA A 203 -10.21 5.41 3.91
C ALA A 203 -11.03 6.58 3.37
N ALA A 204 -12.35 6.49 3.42
CA ALA A 204 -13.22 7.62 3.14
C ALA A 204 -14.41 7.63 4.11
N THR A 205 -15.00 8.79 4.33
CA THR A 205 -16.26 8.94 5.06
C THR A 205 -17.26 9.60 4.14
N ALA A 206 -18.34 8.87 3.82
CA ALA A 206 -19.41 9.37 3.00
C ALA A 206 -20.33 10.26 3.84
N VAL A 207 -20.64 11.45 3.32
CA VAL A 207 -21.53 12.43 3.92
C VAL A 207 -22.53 12.89 2.85
N LEU A 208 -23.83 12.84 3.14
CA LEU A 208 -24.82 13.45 2.27
C LEU A 208 -24.76 14.97 2.48
N ARG A 209 -24.67 15.74 1.40
CA ARG A 209 -24.70 17.21 1.41
C ARG A 209 -25.91 17.71 0.66
N ALA A 210 -26.58 18.73 1.19
CA ALA A 210 -27.50 19.53 0.40
C ALA A 210 -26.68 20.38 -0.58
N ASP A 211 -27.09 20.39 -1.85
CA ASP A 211 -26.44 21.10 -2.94
C ASP A 211 -27.50 21.60 -3.91
N SER A 212 -27.76 22.91 -3.89
CA SER A 212 -28.78 23.57 -4.71
C SER A 212 -28.39 23.74 -6.18
N GLU A 213 -27.12 23.53 -6.54
CA GLU A 213 -26.68 23.56 -7.93
C GLU A 213 -26.97 22.22 -8.64
N MET A 214 -27.14 21.14 -7.87
CA MET A 214 -27.46 19.82 -8.39
C MET A 214 -28.98 19.66 -8.63
N PRO A 215 -29.41 19.04 -9.75
CA PRO A 215 -30.84 18.76 -10.01
C PRO A 215 -31.52 17.89 -8.94
N SER A 216 -30.73 17.15 -8.17
CA SER A 216 -31.14 16.33 -7.04
C SER A 216 -31.40 17.11 -5.75
N GLY A 217 -30.88 18.33 -5.61
CA GLY A 217 -30.74 19.04 -4.34
C GLY A 217 -29.67 18.44 -3.40
N PHE A 218 -28.95 17.39 -3.81
CA PHE A 218 -28.04 16.64 -2.94
C PHE A 218 -26.84 16.01 -3.68
N ALA A 219 -25.71 15.91 -2.98
CA ALA A 219 -24.51 15.16 -3.39
C ALA A 219 -24.02 14.24 -2.27
N ILE A 220 -23.25 13.20 -2.60
CA ILE A 220 -22.48 12.42 -1.61
C ILE A 220 -21.03 12.93 -1.64
N GLU A 221 -20.61 13.60 -0.58
CA GLU A 221 -19.22 14.01 -0.37
C GLU A 221 -18.43 12.85 0.25
N LEU A 222 -17.32 12.46 -0.38
CA LEU A 222 -16.33 11.56 0.20
C LEU A 222 -15.23 12.38 0.86
N VAL A 223 -15.12 12.25 2.18
CA VAL A 223 -14.14 12.97 2.99
C VAL A 223 -12.99 12.04 3.39
N ASN A 224 -11.74 12.47 3.24
CA ASN A 224 -10.56 11.69 3.68
C ASN A 224 -10.37 11.83 5.21
N PRO A 225 -10.63 10.77 6.01
CA PRO A 225 -10.56 10.85 7.47
C PRO A 225 -9.12 10.94 8.01
N SER A 226 -8.09 10.73 7.18
CA SER A 226 -6.68 10.94 7.57
C SER A 226 -6.24 12.40 7.44
N ARG A 227 -7.01 13.25 6.73
CA ARG A 227 -6.69 14.67 6.49
C ARG A 227 -7.71 15.62 7.11
N VAL A 228 -8.97 15.20 7.23
CA VAL A 228 -10.07 16.00 7.76
C VAL A 228 -10.52 15.44 9.11
N ASN A 229 -10.56 16.30 10.13
CA ASN A 229 -11.00 15.95 11.48
C ASN A 229 -12.49 16.27 11.73
N ALA A 230 -12.98 17.33 11.10
CA ALA A 230 -14.36 17.81 11.19
C ALA A 230 -14.75 18.49 9.88
N ILE A 231 -16.05 18.54 9.59
CA ILE A 231 -16.61 19.30 8.46
C ILE A 231 -17.49 20.43 8.96
N GLN A 232 -17.57 21.50 8.19
CA GLN A 232 -18.52 22.58 8.43
C GLN A 232 -19.92 22.14 7.99
N VAL A 233 -20.90 22.35 8.85
CA VAL A 233 -22.35 22.26 8.59
C VAL A 233 -22.97 23.53 9.15
N GLU A 234 -23.52 24.36 8.27
CA GLU A 234 -23.89 25.74 8.57
C GLU A 234 -22.77 26.48 9.33
N ASN A 235 -23.04 26.96 10.54
CA ASN A 235 -22.12 27.72 11.37
C ASN A 235 -21.36 26.84 12.40
N SER A 236 -21.33 25.52 12.23
CA SER A 236 -20.74 24.58 13.20
C SER A 236 -19.78 23.59 12.57
N TRP A 237 -18.68 23.28 13.28
CA TRP A 237 -17.74 22.23 12.92
C TRP A 237 -18.09 20.92 13.63
N ILE A 238 -18.50 19.91 12.87
CA ILE A 238 -18.90 18.61 13.40
C ILE A 238 -17.81 17.58 13.07
N PRO A 239 -17.27 16.85 14.08
CA PRO A 239 -16.32 15.77 13.85
C PRO A 239 -16.92 14.70 12.93
N ILE A 240 -16.18 14.31 11.89
CA ILE A 240 -16.61 13.21 11.01
C ILE A 240 -16.37 11.85 11.67
N ALA A 241 -17.13 10.85 11.25
CA ALA A 241 -16.78 9.47 11.56
C ALA A 241 -15.44 9.12 10.90
N LYS A 242 -14.72 8.15 11.45
CA LYS A 242 -13.46 7.66 10.91
C LYS A 242 -13.34 6.16 11.07
N ASP A 243 -12.78 5.49 10.08
CA ASP A 243 -12.21 4.14 10.21
C ASP A 243 -10.94 4.07 9.35
N LEU A 244 -9.79 4.15 10.01
CA LEU A 244 -8.48 4.12 9.36
C LEU A 244 -7.95 2.69 9.16
N SER A 245 -8.56 1.71 9.83
CA SER A 245 -8.13 0.31 9.79
C SER A 245 -8.83 -0.49 8.69
N SER A 246 -10.08 -0.17 8.37
CA SER A 246 -10.87 -0.93 7.41
C SER A 246 -10.27 -1.05 5.99
N PRO A 247 -9.55 -0.06 5.41
CA PRO A 247 -8.85 -0.25 4.13
C PRO A 247 -7.70 -1.26 4.21
N LEU A 248 -6.96 -1.28 5.32
CA LEU A 248 -5.87 -2.22 5.56
C LEU A 248 -6.40 -3.64 5.82
N GLU A 249 -7.50 -3.77 6.57
CA GLU A 249 -8.28 -5.02 6.67
C GLU A 249 -8.75 -5.50 5.31
N PHE A 250 -9.33 -4.63 4.48
CA PHE A 250 -9.77 -4.97 3.13
C PHE A 250 -8.61 -5.52 2.29
N GLN A 251 -7.44 -4.89 2.34
CA GLN A 251 -6.24 -5.38 1.65
C GLN A 251 -5.81 -6.77 2.16
N LEU A 252 -5.72 -6.94 3.48
CA LEU A 252 -5.38 -8.21 4.13
C LEU A 252 -6.39 -9.33 3.84
N GLN A 253 -7.65 -8.99 3.56
CA GLN A 253 -8.72 -9.94 3.31
C GLN A 253 -8.84 -10.33 1.83
N ASN A 254 -8.46 -9.46 0.90
CA ASN A 254 -8.66 -9.65 -0.55
C ASN A 254 -7.37 -9.92 -1.36
N LYS A 255 -6.17 -9.65 -0.82
CA LYS A 255 -4.91 -10.20 -1.36
C LYS A 255 -4.58 -11.53 -0.63
N PRO A 256 -4.70 -12.71 -1.28
CA PRO A 256 -4.25 -13.97 -0.68
C PRO A 256 -2.72 -13.97 -0.62
N THR A 257 -2.17 -13.96 0.58
CA THR A 257 -0.72 -14.02 0.83
C THR A 257 -0.19 -15.40 0.46
N ASN A 258 0.89 -15.48 -0.32
CA ASN A 258 1.62 -16.72 -0.57
C ASN A 258 3.15 -16.52 -0.55
N PRO A 259 3.75 -16.19 0.62
CA PRO A 259 5.18 -15.91 0.72
C PRO A 259 6.07 -17.13 0.38
N LEU A 260 5.48 -18.33 0.47
CA LEU A 260 6.14 -19.56 0.05
C LEU A 260 6.26 -19.67 -1.47
N ALA A 261 5.27 -19.26 -2.26
CA ALA A 261 5.38 -19.27 -3.72
C ALA A 261 6.40 -18.24 -4.23
N GLY A 262 6.41 -17.03 -3.65
CA GLY A 262 7.40 -15.99 -3.97
C GLY A 262 8.84 -16.35 -3.60
N PHE A 263 9.02 -17.06 -2.48
CA PHE A 263 10.30 -17.69 -2.13
C PHE A 263 10.66 -18.86 -3.08
N LEU A 264 9.65 -19.69 -3.37
CA LEU A 264 9.62 -20.84 -4.30
C LEU A 264 10.22 -20.57 -5.68
N LEU A 265 9.61 -19.59 -6.34
CA LEU A 265 9.63 -19.39 -7.79
C LEU A 265 10.08 -17.95 -8.11
N PRO A 266 11.32 -17.57 -7.79
CA PRO A 266 11.79 -16.20 -7.99
C PRO A 266 11.78 -15.83 -9.48
N GLY A 267 11.13 -14.71 -9.81
CA GLY A 267 11.01 -14.22 -11.20
C GLY A 267 9.82 -14.78 -11.99
N SER A 268 8.96 -15.61 -11.38
CA SER A 268 7.78 -16.21 -12.03
C SER A 268 6.62 -15.26 -12.34
N GLY A 269 6.72 -13.97 -11.98
CA GLY A 269 5.63 -12.99 -12.10
C GLY A 269 4.48 -13.20 -11.10
N VAL A 270 4.63 -14.11 -10.13
CA VAL A 270 3.62 -14.43 -9.10
C VAL A 270 3.55 -13.38 -7.99
N GLU A 271 4.59 -12.57 -7.82
CA GLU A 271 4.62 -11.43 -6.88
C GLU A 271 4.49 -10.09 -7.62
N ASP A 272 3.87 -9.12 -6.93
CA ASP A 272 3.80 -7.69 -7.30
C ASP A 272 5.18 -7.04 -7.07
N ASP A 273 6.20 -7.53 -7.79
CA ASP A 273 7.63 -7.22 -7.62
C ASP A 273 7.91 -5.71 -7.83
N GLY A 274 8.72 -5.13 -6.94
CA GLY A 274 9.21 -3.76 -7.03
C GLY A 274 8.66 -2.80 -5.97
N LEU A 275 8.88 -1.51 -6.20
CA LEU A 275 8.48 -0.41 -5.33
C LEU A 275 7.04 0.04 -5.62
N ARG A 276 6.22 0.21 -4.58
CA ARG A 276 4.84 0.69 -4.67
C ARG A 276 4.58 1.77 -3.61
N MET A 277 3.89 2.83 -3.99
CA MET A 277 3.38 3.86 -3.09
C MET A 277 1.96 3.50 -2.64
N SER A 278 1.62 3.79 -1.39
CA SER A 278 0.25 3.58 -0.87
C SER A 278 -0.73 4.70 -1.22
N GLU A 279 -0.20 5.86 -1.61
CA GLU A 279 -0.88 7.12 -1.95
C GLU A 279 -0.20 7.72 -3.18
N PRO A 280 -0.87 8.60 -3.93
CA PRO A 280 -0.22 9.29 -5.04
C PRO A 280 0.82 10.25 -4.50
N TYR A 281 1.85 10.54 -5.31
CA TYR A 281 2.94 11.45 -4.94
C TYR A 281 2.41 12.81 -4.49
N GLN A 282 2.91 13.27 -3.35
CA GLN A 282 2.54 14.53 -2.70
C GLN A 282 3.83 15.28 -2.36
N PRO A 283 4.13 16.39 -3.06
CA PRO A 283 5.35 17.15 -2.83
C PRO A 283 5.55 17.58 -1.37
N GLY A 284 6.79 17.57 -0.89
CA GLY A 284 7.15 17.96 0.47
C GLY A 284 6.97 16.85 1.52
N LYS A 285 6.60 15.62 1.11
CA LYS A 285 6.55 14.44 1.99
C LYS A 285 7.78 13.56 1.81
N VAL A 286 8.40 13.21 2.94
CA VAL A 286 9.58 12.33 2.97
C VAL A 286 9.16 10.88 2.67
N PRO A 287 9.81 10.16 1.73
CA PRO A 287 9.51 8.76 1.51
C PRO A 287 9.99 7.88 2.69
N VAL A 288 9.08 7.06 3.23
CA VAL A 288 9.41 5.96 4.16
C VAL A 288 9.24 4.64 3.42
N VAL A 289 10.34 3.95 3.13
CA VAL A 289 10.35 2.70 2.38
C VAL A 289 10.40 1.51 3.33
N PHE A 290 9.31 0.75 3.38
CA PHE A 290 9.17 -0.47 4.16
C PHE A 290 9.65 -1.69 3.35
N ILE A 291 10.64 -2.41 3.87
CA ILE A 291 11.36 -3.49 3.17
C ILE A 291 11.26 -4.77 4.02
N HIS A 292 10.45 -5.72 3.56
CA HIS A 292 10.16 -6.96 4.30
C HIS A 292 11.33 -7.96 4.31
N GLY A 293 11.22 -9.01 5.12
CA GLY A 293 12.23 -10.06 5.28
C GLY A 293 12.04 -11.29 4.37
N LEU A 294 12.85 -12.33 4.62
CA LEU A 294 12.78 -13.64 3.96
C LEU A 294 11.42 -14.33 4.20
N MET A 295 10.85 -15.00 3.17
CA MET A 295 9.56 -15.71 3.25
C MET A 295 8.43 -14.86 3.85
N SER A 296 8.43 -13.56 3.53
CA SER A 296 7.42 -12.61 3.98
C SER A 296 7.01 -11.68 2.84
N GLU A 297 5.99 -10.86 3.10
CA GLU A 297 5.39 -9.94 2.13
C GLU A 297 5.19 -8.56 2.77
N PRO A 298 4.95 -7.49 1.99
CA PRO A 298 4.66 -6.14 2.51
C PRO A 298 3.50 -6.06 3.52
N VAL A 299 2.59 -7.04 3.53
CA VAL A 299 1.48 -7.11 4.50
C VAL A 299 1.93 -7.31 5.95
N THR A 300 3.18 -7.71 6.19
CA THR A 300 3.74 -7.84 7.55
C THR A 300 3.85 -6.50 8.29
N TRP A 301 3.88 -5.39 7.55
CA TRP A 301 3.92 -4.03 8.11
C TRP A 301 2.55 -3.48 8.53
N MET A 302 1.45 -4.19 8.25
CA MET A 302 0.10 -3.61 8.34
C MET A 302 -0.29 -3.15 9.74
N ASP A 303 0.09 -3.85 10.82
CA ASP A 303 -0.17 -3.36 12.19
C ASP A 303 0.60 -2.07 12.53
N MET A 304 1.85 -1.96 12.07
CA MET A 304 2.68 -0.76 12.27
C MET A 304 2.13 0.42 11.45
N LEU A 305 1.81 0.19 10.17
CA LEU A 305 1.18 1.19 9.31
C LEU A 305 -0.17 1.65 9.85
N ASN A 306 -0.99 0.73 10.33
CA ASN A 306 -2.28 1.02 10.96
C ASN A 306 -2.15 1.97 12.16
N GLN A 307 -1.07 1.86 12.94
CA GLN A 307 -0.79 2.78 14.04
C GLN A 307 -0.16 4.10 13.57
N LEU A 308 0.82 4.07 12.66
CA LEU A 308 1.45 5.28 12.09
C LEU A 308 0.43 6.19 11.40
N ARG A 309 -0.53 5.62 10.67
CA ARG A 309 -1.62 6.34 10.00
C ARG A 309 -2.61 7.05 10.95
N THR A 310 -2.53 6.81 12.26
CA THR A 310 -3.30 7.58 13.27
C THR A 310 -2.67 8.91 13.67
N LEU A 311 -1.43 9.17 13.23
CA LEU A 311 -0.65 10.32 13.64
C LEU A 311 -0.72 11.40 12.54
N ASP A 312 -1.36 12.53 12.84
CA ASP A 312 -1.57 13.61 11.86
C ASP A 312 -0.23 14.09 11.26
N TRP A 313 0.79 14.34 12.08
CA TRP A 313 2.15 14.71 11.62
C TRP A 313 2.79 13.67 10.67
N PHE A 314 2.47 12.39 10.82
CA PHE A 314 3.00 11.33 9.95
C PHE A 314 2.32 11.40 8.58
N ASN A 315 0.99 11.49 8.55
CA ASN A 315 0.24 11.65 7.31
C ASN A 315 0.57 12.96 6.58
N GLU A 316 0.93 14.02 7.30
CA GLU A 316 1.33 15.31 6.73
C GLU A 316 2.75 15.31 6.15
N ARG A 317 3.72 14.67 6.83
CA ARG A 317 5.15 14.82 6.51
C ARG A 317 5.81 13.61 5.85
N TYR A 318 5.17 12.45 5.86
CA TYR A 318 5.73 11.21 5.31
C TYR A 318 4.81 10.57 4.27
N GLN A 319 5.42 9.96 3.23
CA GLN A 319 4.73 9.15 2.26
C GLN A 319 5.15 7.68 2.40
N VAL A 320 4.18 6.78 2.58
CA VAL A 320 4.44 5.35 2.79
C VAL A 320 4.64 4.64 1.46
N TRP A 321 5.85 4.13 1.26
CA TRP A 321 6.27 3.29 0.14
C TRP A 321 6.59 1.87 0.66
N GLY A 322 6.27 0.83 -0.12
CA GLY A 322 6.61 -0.56 0.19
C GLY A 322 7.41 -1.18 -0.95
N PHE A 323 8.44 -1.95 -0.62
CA PHE A 323 9.20 -2.72 -1.60
C PHE A 323 8.89 -4.22 -1.45
N SER A 324 8.33 -4.82 -2.51
CA SER A 324 8.10 -6.26 -2.61
C SER A 324 9.18 -6.90 -3.47
N TYR A 325 9.68 -8.07 -3.08
CA TYR A 325 10.69 -8.76 -3.87
C TYR A 325 10.75 -10.28 -3.62
N ALA A 326 10.99 -11.02 -4.70
CA ALA A 326 11.27 -12.46 -4.69
C ALA A 326 12.37 -12.88 -3.69
N THR A 327 11.94 -13.31 -2.49
CA THR A 327 12.86 -13.54 -1.37
C THR A 327 13.79 -14.76 -1.52
N GLY A 328 13.52 -15.65 -2.48
CA GLY A 328 14.42 -16.76 -2.83
C GLY A 328 15.65 -16.34 -3.64
N SER A 329 15.53 -15.28 -4.44
CA SER A 329 16.64 -14.67 -5.18
C SER A 329 17.73 -14.17 -4.22
N PRO A 330 19.04 -14.25 -4.55
CA PRO A 330 20.10 -13.70 -3.70
C PRO A 330 19.86 -12.22 -3.40
N PHE A 331 19.90 -11.84 -2.12
CA PHE A 331 19.45 -10.52 -1.66
C PHE A 331 20.26 -9.35 -2.24
N VAL A 332 21.49 -9.57 -2.70
CA VAL A 332 22.28 -8.56 -3.46
C VAL A 332 21.57 -8.15 -4.77
N THR A 333 20.92 -9.09 -5.47
CA THR A 333 20.08 -8.79 -6.64
C THR A 333 18.84 -8.00 -6.25
N SER A 334 18.22 -8.33 -5.12
CA SER A 334 17.05 -7.61 -4.61
C SER A 334 17.39 -6.19 -4.16
N ALA A 335 18.59 -5.98 -3.60
CA ALA A 335 19.11 -4.67 -3.24
C ALA A 335 19.45 -3.81 -4.47
N MET A 336 19.98 -4.42 -5.54
CA MET A 336 20.16 -3.76 -6.84
C MET A 336 18.80 -3.35 -7.44
N ARG A 337 17.79 -4.23 -7.38
CA ARG A 337 16.42 -3.88 -7.82
C ARG A 337 15.83 -2.73 -7.01
N LEU A 338 15.96 -2.74 -5.68
CA LEU A 338 15.52 -1.64 -4.81
C LEU A 338 16.17 -0.31 -5.22
N ARG A 339 17.50 -0.30 -5.40
CA ARG A 339 18.27 0.86 -5.87
C ARG A 339 17.74 1.39 -7.20
N ASN A 340 17.55 0.52 -8.18
CA ASN A 340 17.09 0.90 -9.51
C ASN A 340 15.63 1.42 -9.47
N HIS A 341 14.73 0.79 -8.72
CA HIS A 341 13.35 1.25 -8.54
C HIS A 341 13.25 2.59 -7.80
N CYS A 342 14.08 2.85 -6.78
CA CYS A 342 14.10 4.14 -6.10
C CYS A 342 14.61 5.25 -7.02
N ARG A 343 15.69 5.01 -7.78
CA ARG A 343 16.19 5.96 -8.79
C ARG A 343 15.14 6.26 -9.86
N GLU A 344 14.46 5.23 -10.36
CA GLU A 344 13.40 5.37 -11.36
C GLU A 344 12.23 6.19 -10.81
N ALA A 345 11.78 5.89 -9.58
CA ALA A 345 10.72 6.65 -8.90
C ALA A 345 11.10 8.13 -8.77
N LEU A 346 12.30 8.44 -8.26
CA LEU A 346 12.76 9.83 -8.13
C LEU A 346 12.79 10.55 -9.49
N SER A 347 13.38 9.94 -10.53
CA SER A 347 13.41 10.54 -11.88
C SER A 347 12.04 10.67 -12.55
N THR A 348 11.03 9.92 -12.08
CA THR A 348 9.65 9.97 -12.60
C THR A 348 8.81 11.01 -11.87
N LEU A 349 8.97 11.11 -10.55
CA LEU A 349 8.15 11.96 -9.67
C LEU A 349 8.68 13.39 -9.62
N ASP A 350 9.99 13.56 -9.64
CA ASP A 350 10.69 14.85 -9.55
C ASP A 350 11.88 14.90 -10.53
N PRO A 351 11.61 15.00 -11.85
CA PRO A 351 12.66 15.03 -12.87
C PRO A 351 13.53 16.30 -12.82
N LEU A 352 13.11 17.35 -12.09
CA LEU A 352 13.84 18.61 -11.95
C LEU A 352 14.61 18.72 -10.61
N SER A 353 14.39 17.77 -9.68
CA SER A 353 14.96 17.80 -8.32
C SER A 353 14.52 19.03 -7.51
N GLU A 354 13.24 19.40 -7.64
CA GLU A 354 12.61 20.53 -6.96
C GLU A 354 12.00 20.17 -5.59
N ASP A 355 11.76 18.90 -5.28
CA ASP A 355 11.23 18.46 -3.98
C ASP A 355 12.36 17.98 -3.04
N PRO A 356 12.80 18.80 -2.07
CA PRO A 356 13.86 18.41 -1.14
C PRO A 356 13.43 17.25 -0.23
N ALA A 357 12.13 17.01 0.00
CA ALA A 357 11.69 15.94 0.89
C ALA A 357 11.99 14.54 0.31
N LEU A 358 12.06 14.42 -1.02
CA LEU A 358 12.50 13.19 -1.69
C LEU A 358 13.98 12.85 -1.45
N GLN A 359 14.80 13.84 -1.08
CA GLN A 359 16.23 13.68 -0.75
C GLN A 359 16.46 13.27 0.72
N GLU A 360 15.40 13.12 1.51
CA GLU A 360 15.44 12.84 2.94
C GLU A 360 14.99 11.40 3.29
N MET A 361 14.96 10.49 2.31
CA MET A 361 14.37 9.16 2.40
C MET A 361 14.82 8.34 3.63
N VAL A 362 13.83 7.69 4.27
CA VAL A 362 14.00 6.77 5.39
C VAL A 362 13.74 5.34 4.93
N LEU A 363 14.67 4.42 5.21
CA LEU A 363 14.49 2.98 4.95
C LEU A 363 14.20 2.23 6.26
N ILE A 364 13.15 1.41 6.28
CA ILE A 364 12.80 0.56 7.42
C ILE A 364 12.84 -0.90 6.96
N GLY A 365 13.86 -1.64 7.41
CA GLY A 365 14.14 -2.99 6.95
C GLY A 365 13.96 -4.04 8.03
N HIS A 366 13.06 -5.01 7.82
CA HIS A 366 12.89 -6.15 8.71
C HIS A 366 13.76 -7.32 8.27
N SER A 367 14.47 -7.95 9.21
CA SER A 367 15.23 -9.18 8.95
C SER A 367 16.16 -8.96 7.75
N MET A 368 16.10 -9.83 6.74
CA MET A 368 16.83 -9.70 5.48
C MET A 368 16.60 -8.36 4.74
N GLY A 369 15.43 -7.73 4.88
CA GLY A 369 15.14 -6.41 4.32
C GLY A 369 16.05 -5.29 4.88
N GLY A 370 16.57 -5.46 6.10
CA GLY A 370 17.61 -4.59 6.63
C GLY A 370 18.96 -4.76 5.94
N LEU A 371 19.28 -5.95 5.42
CA LEU A 371 20.47 -6.12 4.57
C LEU A 371 20.31 -5.39 3.25
N LEU A 372 19.13 -5.46 2.61
CA LEU A 372 18.82 -4.67 1.41
C LEU A 372 18.99 -3.17 1.70
N SER A 373 18.50 -2.72 2.86
CA SER A 373 18.63 -1.32 3.32
C SER A 373 20.09 -0.91 3.52
N LYS A 374 20.90 -1.75 4.18
CA LYS A 374 22.35 -1.50 4.34
C LYS A 374 23.04 -1.34 2.97
N LEU A 375 22.71 -2.20 2.01
CA LEU A 375 23.28 -2.13 0.67
C LEU A 375 22.87 -0.87 -0.13
N GLN A 376 21.84 -0.13 0.29
CA GLN A 376 21.55 1.19 -0.28
C GLN A 376 22.49 2.29 0.22
N ILE A 377 23.18 2.08 1.35
CA ILE A 377 23.96 3.11 2.04
C ILE A 377 25.45 2.77 2.18
N SER A 378 25.87 1.64 1.63
CA SER A 378 27.26 1.17 1.59
C SER A 378 27.92 1.41 0.24
N ALA A 379 29.22 1.67 0.25
CA ALA A 379 30.08 1.58 -0.93
C ALA A 379 30.69 0.17 -0.95
N SER A 380 30.52 -0.59 -2.03
CA SER A 380 31.03 -1.97 -2.10
C SER A 380 32.46 -2.09 -2.65
N GLY A 381 32.92 -1.13 -3.44
CA GLY A 381 34.14 -1.27 -4.23
C GLY A 381 34.13 -2.61 -4.99
N ASP A 382 35.21 -3.37 -4.85
CA ASP A 382 35.29 -4.74 -5.36
C ASP A 382 34.99 -5.82 -4.29
N ASP A 383 34.72 -5.48 -3.03
CA ASP A 383 34.71 -6.45 -1.91
C ASP A 383 33.63 -7.54 -2.05
N VAL A 384 32.43 -7.16 -2.51
CA VAL A 384 31.31 -8.08 -2.77
C VAL A 384 31.57 -8.96 -3.99
N TRP A 385 32.40 -8.49 -4.93
CA TRP A 385 32.84 -9.30 -6.07
C TRP A 385 33.97 -10.27 -5.67
N ASN A 386 34.94 -9.77 -4.90
CA ASN A 386 36.07 -10.52 -4.36
C ASN A 386 35.65 -11.62 -3.37
N SER A 387 34.43 -11.56 -2.82
CA SER A 387 33.88 -12.63 -1.98
C SER A 387 33.44 -13.89 -2.76
N VAL A 388 33.35 -13.82 -4.09
CA VAL A 388 32.97 -14.96 -4.96
C VAL A 388 33.99 -15.28 -6.05
N SER A 389 34.85 -14.32 -6.42
CA SER A 389 35.84 -14.43 -7.49
C SER A 389 37.26 -14.16 -7.01
N LYS A 390 38.24 -14.87 -7.57
CA LYS A 390 39.69 -14.60 -7.39
C LYS A 390 40.27 -13.60 -8.39
N VAL A 391 39.45 -13.16 -9.35
CA VAL A 391 39.86 -12.38 -10.53
C VAL A 391 38.96 -11.15 -10.62
N PRO A 392 39.51 -9.94 -10.87
CA PRO A 392 38.71 -8.72 -11.04
C PRO A 392 37.63 -8.86 -12.11
N LEU A 393 36.49 -8.21 -11.93
CA LEU A 393 35.33 -8.32 -12.82
C LEU A 393 35.68 -8.02 -14.29
N ASP A 394 36.58 -7.07 -14.52
CA ASP A 394 37.01 -6.69 -15.87
C ASP A 394 37.88 -7.71 -16.61
N HIS A 395 38.41 -8.70 -15.90
CA HIS A 395 39.17 -9.81 -16.49
C HIS A 395 38.31 -11.07 -16.69
N ILE A 396 37.02 -11.03 -16.34
CA ILE A 396 36.09 -12.12 -16.58
C ILE A 396 35.69 -12.19 -18.05
N ARG A 397 35.73 -13.41 -18.60
CA ARG A 397 35.28 -13.75 -19.94
C ARG A 397 33.75 -13.87 -19.94
N VAL A 398 33.09 -12.80 -20.33
CA VAL A 398 31.64 -12.69 -20.55
C VAL A 398 31.37 -11.64 -21.64
N PRO A 399 30.19 -11.69 -22.30
CA PRO A 399 29.70 -10.55 -23.08
C PRO A 399 29.56 -9.29 -22.21
N ASN A 400 29.78 -8.10 -22.81
CA ASN A 400 29.76 -6.83 -22.08
C ASN A 400 28.44 -6.59 -21.32
N HIS A 401 27.27 -6.94 -21.89
CA HIS A 401 25.98 -6.76 -21.19
C HIS A 401 25.89 -7.58 -19.90
N VAL A 402 26.45 -8.80 -19.86
CA VAL A 402 26.52 -9.63 -18.65
C VAL A 402 27.52 -9.06 -17.64
N ARG A 403 28.62 -8.46 -18.13
CA ARG A 403 29.58 -7.76 -17.27
C ARG A 403 28.93 -6.58 -16.55
N GLU A 404 28.18 -5.75 -17.27
CA GLU A 404 27.50 -4.61 -16.67
C GLU A 404 26.37 -5.03 -15.73
N GLU A 405 25.62 -6.10 -16.03
CA GLU A 405 24.64 -6.66 -15.09
C GLU A 405 25.29 -7.17 -13.79
N LEU A 406 26.47 -7.82 -13.89
CA LEU A 406 27.27 -8.22 -12.72
C LEU A 406 27.85 -7.02 -11.98
N ARG A 407 28.26 -5.98 -12.70
CA ARG A 407 28.78 -4.72 -12.12
C ARG A 407 27.69 -4.01 -11.35
N GLU A 408 26.53 -3.75 -11.95
CA GLU A 408 25.39 -3.13 -11.28
C GLU A 408 24.97 -3.88 -10.01
N ARG A 409 25.10 -5.21 -9.99
CA ARG A 409 24.76 -6.05 -8.84
C ARG A 409 25.79 -6.00 -7.70
N MET A 410 27.08 -5.99 -8.01
CA MET A 410 28.16 -6.19 -7.02
C MET A 410 28.99 -4.92 -6.71
N VAL A 411 29.02 -3.95 -7.61
CA VAL A 411 29.76 -2.69 -7.51
C VAL A 411 28.75 -1.54 -7.42
N PHE A 412 28.63 -0.94 -6.24
CA PHE A 412 27.63 0.08 -5.96
C PHE A 412 28.10 1.09 -4.90
N GLU A 413 27.53 2.28 -4.98
CA GLU A 413 27.76 3.40 -4.08
C GLU A 413 26.50 3.74 -3.26
N PRO A 414 26.64 4.42 -2.11
CA PRO A 414 25.52 4.88 -1.30
C PRO A 414 24.54 5.76 -2.10
N GLN A 415 23.25 5.62 -1.83
CA GLN A 415 22.23 6.47 -2.43
C GLN A 415 22.22 7.84 -1.73
N PRO A 416 22.38 8.96 -2.47
CA PRO A 416 22.57 10.28 -1.87
C PRO A 416 21.32 10.84 -1.19
N TYR A 417 20.14 10.34 -1.60
CA TYR A 417 18.81 10.72 -1.12
C TYR A 417 18.36 9.95 0.14
N VAL A 418 19.17 9.02 0.67
CA VAL A 418 18.84 8.27 1.90
C VAL A 418 19.53 8.95 3.09
N ARG A 419 18.76 9.24 4.14
CA ARG A 419 19.27 9.90 5.37
C ARG A 419 19.22 9.04 6.61
N ARG A 420 18.28 8.10 6.68
CA ARG A 420 18.10 7.24 7.86
C ARG A 420 17.75 5.80 7.49
N VAL A 421 18.31 4.86 8.23
CA VAL A 421 17.97 3.44 8.15
C VAL A 421 17.62 2.91 9.53
N ILE A 422 16.48 2.22 9.63
CA ILE A 422 16.02 1.54 10.82
C ILE A 422 16.02 0.03 10.54
N TYR A 423 16.98 -0.68 11.14
CA TYR A 423 17.10 -2.12 11.09
C TYR A 423 16.22 -2.74 12.17
N ILE A 424 15.37 -3.70 11.81
CA ILE A 424 14.53 -4.44 12.78
C ILE A 424 14.85 -5.93 12.66
N ALA A 425 15.47 -6.50 13.70
CA ALA A 425 15.91 -7.90 13.75
C ALA A 425 16.80 -8.33 12.56
N THR A 426 17.63 -7.44 12.04
CA THR A 426 18.43 -7.66 10.81
C THR A 426 19.64 -8.56 11.05
N PRO A 427 19.81 -9.70 10.37
CA PRO A 427 20.92 -10.62 10.59
C PRO A 427 22.22 -10.14 9.90
N HIS A 428 22.84 -9.07 10.40
CA HIS A 428 24.08 -8.50 9.84
C HIS A 428 25.25 -9.49 9.80
N GLN A 429 25.30 -10.44 10.75
CA GLN A 429 26.28 -11.53 10.79
C GLN A 429 25.65 -12.90 10.47
N GLY A 430 24.45 -12.91 9.87
CA GLY A 430 23.73 -14.12 9.50
C GLY A 430 22.88 -14.71 10.62
N SER A 431 22.29 -15.88 10.36
CA SER A 431 21.35 -16.52 11.28
C SER A 431 21.66 -18.00 11.48
N SER A 432 21.55 -18.47 12.73
CA SER A 432 21.63 -19.90 13.01
C SER A 432 20.49 -20.68 12.36
N PHE A 433 19.33 -20.06 12.11
CA PHE A 433 18.21 -20.66 11.39
C PHE A 433 18.57 -21.03 9.95
N ALA A 434 19.30 -20.16 9.23
CA ALA A 434 19.80 -20.45 7.88
C ALA A 434 20.73 -21.68 7.86
N SER A 435 21.55 -21.84 8.90
CA SER A 435 22.47 -22.99 9.05
C SER A 435 21.81 -24.32 9.48
N ARG A 436 20.56 -24.29 9.98
CA ARG A 436 19.81 -25.50 10.39
C ARG A 436 19.33 -26.26 9.15
N GLY A 437 19.10 -27.57 9.30
CA GLY A 437 18.69 -28.45 8.19
C GLY A 437 17.44 -27.95 7.42
N VAL A 438 16.50 -27.30 8.12
CA VAL A 438 15.30 -26.69 7.52
C VAL A 438 15.65 -25.56 6.54
N GLY A 439 16.63 -24.70 6.87
CA GLY A 439 17.10 -23.63 5.97
C GLY A 439 17.74 -24.19 4.70
N ARG A 440 18.56 -25.23 4.83
CA ARG A 440 19.17 -25.90 3.66
C ARG A 440 18.15 -26.61 2.78
N ILE A 441 17.13 -27.24 3.37
CA ILE A 441 15.99 -27.80 2.62
C ILE A 441 15.25 -26.69 1.87
N ALA A 442 14.91 -25.59 2.54
CA ALA A 442 14.28 -24.42 1.89
C ALA A 442 15.12 -23.87 0.72
N SER A 443 16.44 -23.67 0.91
CA SER A 443 17.36 -23.25 -0.16
C SER A 443 17.34 -24.20 -1.36
N SER A 444 17.28 -25.52 -1.12
CA SER A 444 17.25 -26.53 -2.20
C SER A 444 15.94 -26.60 -2.98
N LEU A 445 14.86 -26.01 -2.46
CA LEU A 445 13.55 -25.99 -3.11
C LEU A 445 13.30 -24.71 -3.93
N VAL A 446 14.17 -23.70 -3.82
CA VAL A 446 14.13 -22.51 -4.68
C VAL A 446 14.48 -22.93 -6.12
N GLN A 447 13.60 -22.62 -7.06
CA GLN A 447 13.78 -22.93 -8.48
C GLN A 447 14.05 -21.64 -9.26
N PRO A 448 15.33 -21.21 -9.38
CA PRO A 448 15.68 -20.08 -10.24
C PRO A 448 15.46 -20.48 -11.71
N ASP A 449 14.98 -19.53 -12.50
CA ASP A 449 14.74 -19.67 -13.94
C ASP A 449 15.96 -20.26 -14.68
N GLU A 450 15.70 -21.30 -15.49
CA GLU A 450 16.68 -22.05 -16.29
C GLU A 450 17.54 -21.15 -17.19
N GLN A 451 17.00 -20.01 -17.67
CA GLN A 451 17.78 -19.04 -18.42
C GLN A 451 18.96 -18.54 -17.60
N TYR A 452 18.73 -18.06 -16.37
CA TYR A 452 19.81 -17.62 -15.47
C TYR A 452 20.72 -18.78 -15.05
N GLN A 453 20.18 -19.98 -14.83
CA GLN A 453 21.01 -21.16 -14.54
C GLN A 453 21.94 -21.54 -15.71
N SER A 454 21.49 -21.41 -16.94
CA SER A 454 22.29 -21.68 -18.14
C SER A 454 23.41 -20.64 -18.32
N LEU A 455 23.09 -19.36 -18.12
CA LEU A 455 24.07 -18.26 -18.13
C LEU A 455 25.13 -18.44 -17.04
N HIS A 456 24.72 -18.82 -15.83
CA HIS A 456 25.64 -19.09 -14.72
C HIS A 456 26.56 -20.30 -15.01
N ARG A 457 26.02 -21.41 -15.53
CA ARG A 457 26.82 -22.58 -15.93
C ARG A 457 27.87 -22.21 -16.97
N ARG A 458 27.50 -21.37 -17.95
CA ARG A 458 28.42 -20.85 -18.97
C ARG A 458 29.49 -19.93 -18.37
N LEU A 459 29.10 -18.97 -17.52
CA LEU A 459 30.02 -18.08 -16.79
C LEU A 459 31.12 -18.86 -16.06
N VAL A 460 30.75 -19.90 -15.32
CA VAL A 460 31.70 -20.75 -14.58
C VAL A 460 32.57 -21.60 -15.52
N SER A 461 32.00 -22.13 -16.61
CA SER A 461 32.71 -22.92 -17.62
C SER A 461 33.77 -22.10 -18.36
N ASP A 462 33.42 -20.88 -18.79
CA ASP A 462 34.30 -20.02 -19.59
C ASP A 462 35.45 -19.42 -18.74
N ASN A 463 35.33 -19.45 -17.40
CA ASN A 463 36.28 -18.89 -16.42
C ASN A 463 36.77 -19.95 -15.40
N PRO A 464 37.54 -20.97 -15.84
CA PRO A 464 37.99 -22.05 -14.97
C PRO A 464 38.83 -21.55 -13.79
N ASN A 465 38.70 -22.22 -12.63
CA ASN A 465 39.38 -21.94 -11.37
C ASN A 465 39.18 -20.53 -10.76
N THR A 466 38.31 -19.70 -11.34
CA THR A 466 38.09 -18.30 -10.95
C THR A 466 37.18 -18.17 -9.72
N PHE A 467 36.03 -18.86 -9.72
CA PHE A 467 35.02 -18.74 -8.68
C PHE A 467 35.19 -19.74 -7.54
N PHE A 468 34.66 -19.42 -6.36
CA PHE A 468 34.65 -20.28 -5.18
C PHE A 468 33.31 -20.23 -4.42
N GLY A 469 33.25 -20.85 -3.23
CA GLY A 469 32.04 -20.90 -2.41
C GLY A 469 30.85 -21.59 -3.10
N THR A 470 29.64 -21.14 -2.74
CA THR A 470 28.39 -21.58 -3.37
C THR A 470 28.31 -21.15 -4.83
N PHE A 471 28.77 -19.93 -5.15
CA PHE A 471 28.76 -19.34 -6.49
C PHE A 471 29.50 -20.20 -7.53
N ARG A 472 30.57 -20.91 -7.17
CA ARG A 472 31.22 -21.89 -8.08
C ARG A 472 30.28 -23.00 -8.55
N LYS A 473 29.29 -23.39 -7.74
CA LYS A 473 28.42 -24.55 -8.00
C LYS A 473 27.08 -24.14 -8.63
N ARG A 474 26.47 -23.07 -8.12
CA ARG A 474 25.18 -22.53 -8.55
C ARG A 474 25.03 -21.08 -8.10
N ILE A 475 24.04 -20.38 -8.66
CA ILE A 475 23.59 -19.10 -8.09
C ILE A 475 23.21 -19.34 -6.61
N PRO A 476 23.76 -18.58 -5.65
CA PRO A 476 23.36 -18.69 -4.25
C PRO A 476 21.94 -18.14 -4.07
N THR A 477 21.15 -18.75 -3.19
CA THR A 477 19.87 -18.19 -2.73
C THR A 477 20.14 -17.18 -1.62
N SER A 478 19.13 -16.39 -1.27
CA SER A 478 19.19 -15.57 -0.07
C SER A 478 19.47 -16.36 1.22
N VAL A 479 19.04 -17.63 1.31
CA VAL A 479 19.30 -18.46 2.49
C VAL A 479 20.78 -18.86 2.59
N ASP A 480 21.42 -19.17 1.46
CA ASP A 480 22.86 -19.48 1.45
C ASP A 480 23.69 -18.26 1.88
N LEU A 481 23.31 -17.07 1.39
CA LEU A 481 23.95 -15.80 1.76
C LEU A 481 23.65 -15.35 3.21
N LEU A 482 22.74 -16.02 3.91
CA LEU A 482 22.44 -15.79 5.33
C LEU A 482 23.14 -16.78 6.27
N GLU A 483 23.89 -17.77 5.75
CA GLU A 483 24.75 -18.60 6.60
C GLU A 483 25.88 -17.73 7.21
N PRO A 484 26.10 -17.74 8.54
CA PRO A 484 27.11 -16.88 9.21
C PRO A 484 28.57 -17.05 8.72
N ASN A 485 28.84 -18.08 7.93
CA ASN A 485 30.15 -18.34 7.35
C ASN A 485 30.28 -18.01 5.86
N ASP A 486 29.23 -17.53 5.21
CA ASP A 486 29.31 -17.07 3.82
C ASP A 486 30.28 -15.88 3.67
N ALA A 487 31.08 -15.91 2.61
CA ALA A 487 32.09 -14.90 2.35
C ALA A 487 31.47 -13.55 1.94
N THR A 488 30.36 -13.58 1.20
CA THR A 488 29.63 -12.39 0.74
C THR A 488 29.01 -11.67 1.92
N LEU A 489 28.41 -12.40 2.87
CA LEU A 489 27.85 -11.80 4.07
C LEU A 489 28.93 -11.12 4.94
N LYS A 490 30.11 -11.74 5.08
CA LYS A 490 31.25 -11.16 5.81
C LYS A 490 31.84 -9.93 5.13
N ALA A 491 31.91 -9.93 3.80
CA ALA A 491 32.25 -8.73 3.02
C ALA A 491 31.22 -7.62 3.27
N ILE A 492 29.93 -7.92 3.10
CA ILE A 492 28.80 -7.00 3.31
C ILE A 492 28.76 -6.45 4.73
N TYR A 493 29.07 -7.24 5.77
CA TYR A 493 29.16 -6.77 7.15
C TYR A 493 30.21 -5.67 7.31
N SER A 494 31.35 -5.84 6.63
CA SER A 494 32.56 -5.00 6.73
C SER A 494 32.54 -3.76 5.83
N LEU A 495 31.60 -3.66 4.88
CA LEU A 495 31.55 -2.53 3.94
C LEU A 495 31.44 -1.18 4.65
N PRO A 496 32.16 -0.15 4.18
CA PRO A 496 31.96 1.22 4.62
C PRO A 496 30.53 1.67 4.30
N VAL A 497 30.01 2.55 5.15
CA VAL A 497 28.67 3.14 5.07
C VAL A 497 28.79 4.66 4.98
N SER A 498 27.87 5.31 4.28
CA SER A 498 27.88 6.77 4.15
C SER A 498 27.77 7.45 5.52
N PRO A 499 28.67 8.39 5.86
CA PRO A 499 28.66 9.09 7.15
C PRO A 499 27.46 10.04 7.32
N HIS A 500 26.76 10.35 6.22
CA HIS A 500 25.55 11.17 6.19
C HIS A 500 24.28 10.38 6.55
N VAL A 501 24.38 9.07 6.79
CA VAL A 501 23.22 8.21 7.10
C VAL A 501 23.21 7.83 8.57
N ARG A 502 22.13 8.19 9.27
CA ARG A 502 21.87 7.71 10.64
C ARG A 502 21.34 6.27 10.59
N GLN A 503 21.94 5.38 11.37
CA GLN A 503 21.56 3.97 11.42
C GLN A 503 21.06 3.63 12.84
N HIS A 504 19.99 2.86 12.93
CA HIS A 504 19.38 2.46 14.20
C HIS A 504 19.04 0.98 14.16
N THR A 505 19.21 0.30 15.29
CA THR A 505 18.87 -1.12 15.43
C THR A 505 17.76 -1.30 16.45
N ILE A 506 16.73 -2.07 16.08
CA ILE A 506 15.74 -2.63 17.01
C ILE A 506 15.90 -4.14 17.00
N PHE A 507 16.27 -4.76 18.12
CA PHE A 507 16.51 -6.20 18.22
C PHE A 507 15.57 -6.91 19.20
N GLY A 508 15.19 -8.14 18.84
CA GLY A 508 14.29 -8.96 19.63
C GLY A 508 15.03 -9.86 20.63
N THR A 509 14.39 -10.15 21.76
CA THR A 509 14.87 -11.13 22.76
C THR A 509 13.83 -12.19 23.14
N GLY A 510 12.66 -12.21 22.49
CA GLY A 510 11.57 -13.15 22.77
C GLY A 510 11.70 -14.48 22.03
N ASP A 511 11.15 -15.56 22.61
CA ASP A 511 11.11 -16.95 22.10
C ASP A 511 12.48 -17.64 21.82
N GLY A 512 13.60 -17.03 22.20
CA GLY A 512 14.93 -17.65 22.11
C GLY A 512 15.18 -18.73 23.19
N PRO A 513 15.75 -19.91 22.84
CA PRO A 513 16.24 -20.85 23.85
C PRO A 513 17.36 -20.20 24.68
N TRP A 514 17.23 -20.17 26.02
CA TRP A 514 18.21 -19.55 26.92
C TRP A 514 19.65 -20.08 26.74
N THR A 515 19.78 -21.32 26.26
CA THR A 515 21.07 -21.97 25.96
C THR A 515 21.81 -21.41 24.74
N LEU A 516 21.16 -20.57 23.92
CA LEU A 516 21.75 -19.93 22.73
C LEU A 516 22.09 -18.45 22.96
N GLY A 517 22.00 -17.97 24.20
CA GLY A 517 22.10 -16.54 24.54
C GLY A 517 20.87 -15.75 24.09
N MET A 518 20.92 -14.41 24.22
CA MET A 518 19.81 -13.55 23.82
C MET A 518 19.61 -13.57 22.29
N ASN A 519 18.41 -13.96 21.86
CA ASN A 519 18.01 -14.08 20.47
C ASN A 519 16.48 -14.00 20.35
N ASP A 520 15.97 -13.68 19.15
CA ASP A 520 14.53 -13.55 18.86
C ASP A 520 13.89 -14.85 18.31
N GLY A 521 14.56 -15.99 18.51
CA GLY A 521 14.25 -17.30 17.92
C GLY A 521 14.93 -17.57 16.57
N VAL A 522 15.39 -16.54 15.84
CA VAL A 522 16.01 -16.65 14.51
C VAL A 522 17.39 -15.98 14.46
N VAL A 523 17.51 -14.76 14.98
CA VAL A 523 18.69 -13.89 14.94
C VAL A 523 19.17 -13.64 16.38
N SER A 524 20.47 -13.81 16.62
CA SER A 524 21.08 -13.46 17.91
C SER A 524 21.27 -11.94 18.03
N VAL A 525 21.22 -11.41 19.24
CA VAL A 525 21.44 -9.96 19.48
C VAL A 525 22.77 -9.49 18.86
N ALA A 526 23.85 -10.27 18.98
CA ALA A 526 25.14 -9.96 18.39
C ALA A 526 25.14 -9.90 16.84
N SER A 527 24.23 -10.62 16.17
CA SER A 527 24.03 -10.51 14.72
C SER A 527 23.07 -9.37 14.34
N ALA A 528 22.15 -9.00 15.24
CA ALA A 528 21.22 -7.88 15.06
C ALA A 528 21.87 -6.50 15.22
N CYS A 529 22.87 -6.38 16.09
CA CYS A 529 23.63 -5.15 16.31
C CYS A 529 24.62 -4.86 15.17
N HIS A 530 24.87 -3.58 14.88
CA HIS A 530 25.85 -3.17 13.86
C HIS A 530 26.70 -2.00 14.39
N PRO A 531 28.05 -2.03 14.27
CA PRO A 531 28.92 -1.01 14.88
C PRO A 531 28.69 0.43 14.40
N CYS A 532 28.02 0.63 13.26
CA CYS A 532 27.69 1.95 12.73
C CYS A 532 26.29 2.46 13.17
N ALA A 533 25.54 1.69 13.96
CA ALA A 533 24.28 2.14 14.55
C ALA A 533 24.55 3.20 15.63
N VAL A 534 23.83 4.32 15.55
CA VAL A 534 23.94 5.42 16.53
C VAL A 534 22.94 5.29 17.69
N SER A 535 21.97 4.37 17.59
CA SER A 535 21.17 3.91 18.72
C SER A 535 20.71 2.48 18.53
N GLU A 536 20.52 1.79 19.65
CA GLU A 536 19.99 0.42 19.70
C GLU A 536 18.82 0.36 20.70
N ALA A 537 17.80 -0.42 20.36
CA ALA A 537 16.62 -0.64 21.20
C ALA A 537 16.33 -2.15 21.34
N GLN A 538 16.27 -2.63 22.57
CA GLN A 538 15.87 -3.99 22.89
C GLN A 538 14.34 -4.09 22.99
N VAL A 539 13.75 -5.14 22.40
CA VAL A 539 12.32 -5.45 22.50
C VAL A 539 12.12 -6.90 22.90
N ASP A 540 11.24 -7.18 23.87
CA ASP A 540 10.84 -8.55 24.22
C ASP A 540 9.84 -9.14 23.22
N GLY A 541 10.30 -9.27 21.97
CA GLY A 541 9.54 -9.80 20.85
C GLY A 541 10.36 -10.83 20.09
N CYS A 542 9.67 -11.85 19.58
CA CYS A 542 10.25 -12.85 18.68
C CYS A 542 10.22 -12.40 17.21
N HIS A 543 11.07 -13.00 16.38
CA HIS A 543 11.38 -12.55 15.02
C HIS A 543 10.16 -12.32 14.13
N THR A 544 9.12 -13.15 14.29
CA THR A 544 7.91 -13.13 13.45
C THR A 544 6.83 -12.17 13.95
N LYS A 545 6.92 -11.69 15.20
CA LYS A 545 5.94 -10.78 15.82
C LYS A 545 6.52 -9.41 16.18
N ILE A 546 7.84 -9.22 16.08
CA ILE A 546 8.54 -7.99 16.48
C ILE A 546 7.98 -6.73 15.79
N LEU A 547 7.56 -6.81 14.52
CA LEU A 547 6.96 -5.68 13.79
C LEU A 547 5.59 -5.24 14.34
N GLN A 548 4.91 -6.15 15.04
CA GLN A 548 3.61 -5.92 15.67
C GLN A 548 3.73 -5.72 17.19
N HIS A 549 4.95 -5.52 17.71
CA HIS A 549 5.20 -5.28 19.12
C HIS A 549 5.19 -3.78 19.41
N GLU A 550 4.51 -3.38 20.49
CA GLU A 550 4.21 -1.97 20.75
C GLU A 550 5.48 -1.13 20.95
N ALA A 551 6.48 -1.67 21.67
CA ALA A 551 7.79 -1.03 21.82
C ALA A 551 8.53 -0.81 20.47
N THR A 552 8.44 -1.74 19.51
CA THR A 552 9.03 -1.58 18.17
C THR A 552 8.35 -0.42 17.43
N ILE A 553 7.01 -0.36 17.48
CA ILE A 553 6.24 0.68 16.80
C ILE A 553 6.51 2.04 17.45
N ALA A 554 6.59 2.11 18.78
CA ALA A 554 6.93 3.31 19.53
C ALA A 554 8.35 3.82 19.22
N GLU A 555 9.33 2.92 19.09
CA GLU A 555 10.71 3.31 18.70
C GLU A 555 10.78 3.77 17.24
N VAL A 556 10.08 3.12 16.30
CA VAL A 556 9.96 3.62 14.92
C VAL A 556 9.32 5.02 14.89
N ILE A 557 8.24 5.24 15.64
CA ILE A 557 7.60 6.56 15.82
C ILE A 557 8.62 7.59 16.31
N ARG A 558 9.37 7.27 17.38
CA ARG A 558 10.39 8.17 17.95
C ARG A 558 11.48 8.51 16.94
N LEU A 559 11.99 7.52 16.20
CA LEU A 559 13.06 7.71 15.21
C LEU A 559 12.61 8.52 13.99
N LEU A 560 11.34 8.40 13.57
CA LEU A 560 10.76 9.25 12.52
C LEU A 560 10.58 10.70 12.99
N ILE A 561 10.19 10.93 14.25
CA ILE A 561 10.11 12.28 14.81
C ILE A 561 11.50 12.92 14.89
N VAL A 562 12.52 12.16 15.33
CA VAL A 562 13.91 12.62 15.37
C VAL A 562 14.44 12.96 13.97
N HIS A 563 14.11 12.19 12.94
CA HIS A 563 14.47 12.52 11.56
C HIS A 563 13.89 13.88 11.12
N LEU A 564 12.59 14.12 11.32
CA LEU A 564 11.98 15.41 10.97
C LEU A 564 12.60 16.60 11.72
N GLN A 565 13.02 16.39 12.98
CA GLN A 565 13.71 17.40 13.77
C GLN A 565 15.10 17.72 13.21
N GLU A 566 15.87 16.70 12.83
CA GLU A 566 17.20 16.87 12.20
C GLU A 566 17.08 17.56 10.83
N SER A 567 16.20 17.11 9.94
CA SER A 567 16.05 17.68 8.59
C SER A 567 15.64 19.16 8.59
N VAL A 568 14.79 19.59 9.54
CA VAL A 568 14.44 21.03 9.69
C VAL A 568 15.64 21.85 10.16
N LEU A 569 16.47 21.32 11.07
CA LEU A 569 17.68 22.00 11.53
C LEU A 569 18.74 22.12 10.42
N GLU A 570 18.88 21.11 9.56
CA GLU A 570 19.81 21.13 8.43
C GLU A 570 19.33 22.02 7.27
N SER A 571 18.02 22.15 7.08
CA SER A 571 17.43 22.99 6.01
C SER A 571 17.53 24.49 6.26
N GLY A 572 17.79 24.93 7.50
CA GLY A 572 17.83 26.34 7.89
C GLY A 572 16.48 27.07 7.86
N ASP A 573 15.42 26.37 7.46
CA ASP A 573 14.08 26.94 7.29
C ASP A 573 13.40 27.15 8.65
N GLY A 574 12.90 28.37 8.86
CA GLY A 574 12.27 28.82 10.11
C GLY A 574 10.89 28.24 10.38
N LEU A 575 10.66 26.97 10.02
CA LEU A 575 9.45 26.21 10.37
C LEU A 575 9.21 26.33 11.87
N GLN A 576 8.05 26.90 12.24
CA GLN A 576 7.76 27.20 13.63
C GLN A 576 7.83 25.91 14.46
N THR A 577 8.76 25.86 15.41
CA THR A 577 8.93 24.72 16.34
C THR A 577 7.72 24.47 17.26
N ARG A 578 6.55 25.06 17.00
CA ARG A 578 5.32 24.90 17.77
C ARG A 578 4.64 23.56 17.51
N ASP A 579 4.55 23.11 16.26
CA ASP A 579 3.78 21.89 15.93
C ASP A 579 4.50 20.60 16.33
N ILE A 580 5.84 20.60 16.36
CA ILE A 580 6.65 19.46 16.86
C ILE A 580 6.75 19.46 18.40
N LYS A 581 6.61 20.62 19.07
CA LYS A 581 6.66 20.73 20.54
C LYS A 581 5.44 20.16 21.27
N GLY A 582 4.37 19.81 20.55
CA GLY A 582 3.23 19.09 21.11
C GLY A 582 3.51 17.63 21.47
N VAL A 583 4.63 17.05 20.99
CA VAL A 583 5.05 15.69 21.35
C VAL A 583 5.78 15.70 22.69
N GLU A 584 5.03 15.79 23.79
CA GLU A 584 5.55 15.33 25.07
C GLU A 584 5.84 13.83 24.98
N ILE A 585 7.12 13.47 24.93
CA ILE A 585 7.54 12.10 25.18
C ILE A 585 7.23 11.80 26.64
N GLN A 586 6.08 11.19 26.91
CA GLN A 586 5.80 10.57 28.20
C GLN A 586 6.74 9.37 28.39
N ASN A 587 7.95 9.67 28.84
CA ASN A 587 8.84 8.68 29.43
C ASN A 587 8.10 8.06 30.62
N SER A 588 7.66 6.82 30.44
CA SER A 588 7.26 5.91 31.52
C SER A 588 8.28 4.78 31.60
N PRO A 589 8.60 4.28 32.80
CA PRO A 589 9.90 3.72 33.15
C PRO A 589 10.21 2.35 32.54
#